data_AF-A0A8H3X692-F1
#
_entry.id   AF-A0A8H3X692-F1
#
_cell.length_a   1.000
_cell.length_b   1.000
_cell.length_c   1.000
_cell.angle_alpha   90.00
_cell.angle_beta   90.00
_cell.angle_gamma   90.00
#
_symmetry.space_group_name_H-M   'P 1'
#
loop_
_entity.id
_entity.type
_entity.pdbx_description
1 polymer ?
#
loop_
_entity_poly.entity_id
_entity_poly.type
_entity_poly.pdbx_seq_one_letter_code
_entity_poly.pdbx_strand_id
1 'polypeptide(L)'
;MATPYPPALKPIESLTLHEKLLKIGRNVPCTGDVQLGNIHNKCSCLGWKPKINNTGRADLCECGHRVSRHGDINSCSQDELQQRLEIAMKIDELLESKNKLLDFDYEDQEVRSLKRQLISIGETSSNNPTKRKFVDDSDSSSNVRKIIDRELNVPEKPAMIEEREGVIAMKVLTNNGDTENLKLLTGLKNLIKIQLPNMPPEYITRLVYDRQHFSLSIVKDGSRVVGGITYRLFPKNKLAEIVFCVVSSTEQAKGYGSHLMNHLKDHLKDNKGIKYLMTYADNHAMGFFKKNGFTTDITLERSLWMGFIKDYDEATIMQCTMIDKVKYLQLHKILAQQKLAIRIKIDEQKKNTRVYKGLHHIKNTKQPVDPMTIPGIKESGWTPVMEAL
;
A
#
# COMPACT_ATOMS: atom_id res chain seq x y z
N MET A 1 41.15 -3.19 -11.37
CA MET A 1 41.22 -1.84 -10.78
C MET A 1 40.43 -1.87 -9.49
N ALA A 2 41.03 -1.50 -8.36
CA ALA A 2 40.40 -1.57 -7.04
C ALA A 2 39.11 -0.73 -7.06
N THR A 3 38.02 -1.34 -6.62
CA THR A 3 36.73 -0.65 -6.51
C THR A 3 36.87 0.50 -5.49
N PRO A 4 36.30 1.69 -5.77
CA PRO A 4 36.47 2.85 -4.91
C PRO A 4 35.63 2.79 -3.61
N TYR A 5 35.00 1.65 -3.32
CA TYR A 5 34.07 1.51 -2.20
C TYR A 5 34.74 0.83 -0.98
N PRO A 6 34.60 1.38 0.24
CA PRO A 6 35.25 0.85 1.43
C PRO A 6 34.73 -0.55 1.81
N PRO A 7 35.56 -1.39 2.46
CA PRO A 7 35.12 -2.69 2.97
C PRO A 7 33.94 -2.58 3.94
N ALA A 8 33.06 -3.59 3.97
CA ALA A 8 31.90 -3.62 4.86
C ALA A 8 32.30 -3.61 6.34
N LEU A 9 33.31 -4.40 6.72
CA LEU A 9 33.72 -4.65 8.11
C LEU A 9 34.69 -3.61 8.70
N LYS A 10 35.01 -2.53 7.98
CA LYS A 10 35.96 -1.51 8.44
C LYS A 10 35.30 -0.66 9.56
N PRO A 11 35.87 -0.59 10.79
CA PRO A 11 35.22 0.07 11.92
C PRO A 11 35.05 1.58 11.70
N ILE A 12 33.95 2.15 12.20
CA ILE A 12 33.53 3.54 11.94
C ILE A 12 34.63 4.56 12.29
N GLU A 13 35.38 4.31 13.36
CA GLU A 13 36.46 5.16 13.86
C GLU A 13 37.66 5.22 12.91
N SER A 14 37.87 4.16 12.11
CA SER A 14 38.97 4.05 11.15
C SER A 14 38.62 4.56 9.74
N LEU A 15 37.35 4.93 9.51
CA LEU A 15 36.89 5.43 8.22
C LEU A 15 37.30 6.90 8.04
N THR A 16 37.92 7.20 6.90
CA THR A 16 38.13 8.56 6.44
C THR A 16 36.79 9.26 6.16
N LEU A 17 36.79 10.61 6.16
CA LEU A 17 35.59 11.38 5.83
C LEU A 17 35.01 11.00 4.45
N HIS A 18 35.87 10.68 3.50
CA HIS A 18 35.46 10.25 2.16
C HIS A 18 34.77 8.87 2.17
N GLU A 19 35.29 7.91 2.94
CA GLU A 19 34.66 6.58 3.09
C GLU A 19 33.31 6.66 3.83
N LYS A 20 33.21 7.53 4.83
CA LYS A 20 31.94 7.84 5.53
C LYS A 20 30.90 8.38 4.55
N LEU A 21 31.32 9.30 3.68
CA LEU A 21 30.49 9.86 2.60
C LEU A 21 30.03 8.80 1.61
N LEU A 22 30.89 7.86 1.22
CA LEU A 22 30.53 6.79 0.29
C LEU A 22 29.48 5.84 0.89
N LYS A 23 29.66 5.44 2.15
CA LYS A 23 28.72 4.54 2.85
C LYS A 23 27.33 5.16 3.02
N ILE A 24 27.26 6.43 3.43
CA ILE A 24 25.99 7.16 3.53
C ILE A 24 25.44 7.41 2.11
N GLY A 25 26.27 7.95 1.23
CA GLY A 25 25.88 8.42 -0.09
C GLY A 25 25.28 7.32 -0.96
N ARG A 26 25.76 6.07 -0.85
CA ARG A 26 25.18 4.90 -1.51
C ARG A 26 23.66 4.77 -1.29
N ASN A 27 23.19 5.17 -0.11
CA ASN A 27 21.84 4.91 0.36
C ASN A 27 20.96 6.17 0.39
N VAL A 28 21.50 7.34 0.02
CA VAL A 28 20.77 8.61 0.04
C VAL A 28 20.76 9.26 -1.35
N PRO A 29 19.60 9.73 -1.84
CA PRO A 29 19.53 10.48 -3.08
C PRO A 29 20.38 11.76 -3.06
N CYS A 30 20.74 12.21 -4.25
CA CYS A 30 21.42 13.49 -4.46
C CYS A 30 20.52 14.67 -4.06
N THR A 31 21.12 15.75 -3.56
CA THR A 31 20.49 17.06 -3.37
C THR A 31 20.81 18.05 -4.50
N GLY A 32 21.50 17.60 -5.55
CA GLY A 32 21.91 18.44 -6.68
C GLY A 32 20.78 18.74 -7.66
N ASP A 33 20.78 19.94 -8.23
CA ASP A 33 19.95 20.29 -9.38
C ASP A 33 20.60 19.85 -10.70
N VAL A 34 19.79 19.46 -11.67
CA VAL A 34 20.23 19.23 -13.05
C VAL A 34 20.07 20.54 -13.83
N GLN A 35 21.17 21.16 -14.24
CA GLN A 35 21.11 22.32 -15.13
C GLN A 35 20.97 21.88 -16.58
N LEU A 36 19.74 21.89 -17.08
CA LEU A 36 19.39 21.83 -18.50
C LEU A 36 18.45 23.00 -18.79
N GLY A 37 19.03 24.20 -19.01
CA GLY A 37 18.26 25.43 -19.23
C GLY A 37 17.51 25.97 -18.01
N ASN A 38 16.46 26.75 -18.24
CA ASN A 38 15.66 27.49 -17.22
C ASN A 38 14.67 26.63 -16.41
N ILE A 39 14.91 25.33 -16.25
CA ILE A 39 14.04 24.43 -15.48
C ILE A 39 14.87 23.75 -14.39
N HIS A 40 14.61 24.10 -13.12
CA HIS A 40 15.23 23.46 -11.96
C HIS A 40 14.51 22.15 -11.64
N ASN A 41 15.04 21.01 -12.11
CA ASN A 41 14.60 19.68 -11.70
C ASN A 41 15.59 19.03 -10.74
N LYS A 42 15.07 18.44 -9.65
CA LYS A 42 15.85 17.65 -8.69
C LYS A 42 16.43 16.41 -9.37
N CYS A 43 17.67 16.06 -9.06
CA CYS A 43 18.32 14.88 -9.62
C CYS A 43 17.61 13.58 -9.17
N SER A 44 17.47 12.64 -10.10
CA SER A 44 16.62 11.44 -9.97
C SER A 44 17.35 10.22 -9.39
N CYS A 45 18.62 10.35 -9.00
CA CYS A 45 19.36 9.19 -8.48
C CYS A 45 18.90 8.81 -7.07
N LEU A 46 18.84 7.50 -6.83
CA LEU A 46 18.38 6.92 -5.56
C LEU A 46 19.52 6.70 -4.55
N GLY A 47 20.75 7.04 -4.92
CA GLY A 47 21.96 6.73 -4.19
C GLY A 47 23.20 6.98 -5.04
N TRP A 48 24.35 7.13 -4.39
CA TRP A 48 25.64 7.26 -5.05
C TRP A 48 26.04 5.94 -5.69
N LYS A 49 26.43 5.99 -6.97
CA LYS A 49 26.94 4.86 -7.74
C LYS A 49 28.21 5.27 -8.50
N PRO A 50 29.29 4.48 -8.50
CA PRO A 50 30.53 4.87 -9.17
C PRO A 50 30.33 5.00 -10.68
N LYS A 51 30.80 6.10 -11.27
CA LYS A 51 30.75 6.32 -12.72
C LYS A 51 31.80 5.46 -13.45
N ILE A 52 31.34 4.56 -14.32
CA ILE A 52 32.18 3.52 -14.98
C ILE A 52 33.10 4.11 -16.07
N ASN A 53 32.74 5.25 -16.68
CA ASN A 53 33.47 5.85 -17.80
C ASN A 53 34.54 6.85 -17.35
N ASN A 54 35.72 6.32 -17.03
CA ASN A 54 37.08 6.88 -17.21
C ASN A 54 37.37 8.38 -16.95
N THR A 55 36.71 9.02 -15.99
CA THR A 55 37.28 10.20 -15.34
C THR A 55 37.95 9.73 -14.06
N GLY A 56 39.26 9.92 -13.88
CA GLY A 56 40.05 9.49 -12.71
C GLY A 56 39.66 10.15 -11.38
N ARG A 57 38.36 10.20 -11.09
CA ARG A 57 37.70 10.86 -9.96
C ARG A 57 36.71 9.87 -9.36
N ALA A 58 37.15 9.20 -8.30
CA ALA A 58 36.37 8.22 -7.55
C ALA A 58 35.20 8.84 -6.76
N ASP A 59 35.05 10.16 -6.75
CA ASP A 59 34.01 10.90 -6.01
C ASP A 59 32.73 11.17 -6.82
N LEU A 60 32.70 10.85 -8.12
CA LEU A 60 31.57 11.14 -9.00
C LEU A 60 30.55 10.00 -9.06
N CYS A 61 29.29 10.36 -8.85
CA CYS A 61 28.15 9.49 -9.07
C CYS A 61 27.84 9.34 -10.58
N GLU A 62 27.14 8.27 -10.95
CA GLU A 62 26.51 8.09 -12.27
C GLU A 62 25.66 9.30 -12.69
N CYS A 63 24.99 9.98 -11.74
CA CYS A 63 24.23 11.21 -12.01
C CYS A 63 25.10 12.44 -12.35
N GLY A 64 26.43 12.33 -12.25
CA GLY A 64 27.38 13.41 -12.51
C GLY A 64 27.62 14.35 -11.32
N HIS A 65 26.93 14.16 -10.20
CA HIS A 65 27.18 14.92 -8.96
C HIS A 65 28.21 14.22 -8.07
N ARG A 66 28.91 15.01 -7.23
CA ARG A 66 29.88 14.48 -6.26
C ARG A 66 29.17 13.77 -5.12
N VAL A 67 29.83 12.78 -4.50
CA VAL A 67 29.36 12.07 -3.30
C VAL A 67 28.95 13.00 -2.16
N SER A 68 29.57 14.19 -2.03
CA SER A 68 29.18 15.19 -1.03
C SER A 68 27.75 15.72 -1.18
N ARG A 69 27.15 15.61 -2.38
CA ARG A 69 25.75 15.95 -2.63
C ARG A 69 24.79 14.81 -2.29
N HIS A 70 25.29 13.68 -1.82
CA HIS A 70 24.48 12.55 -1.37
C HIS A 70 24.56 12.46 0.16
N GLY A 71 23.46 12.74 0.84
CA GLY A 71 23.41 12.72 2.31
C GLY A 71 23.66 14.05 3.01
N ASP A 72 23.93 15.14 2.27
CA ASP A 72 24.13 16.52 2.77
C ASP A 72 24.76 16.59 4.18
N ILE A 73 26.01 16.13 4.28
CA ILE A 73 26.71 16.02 5.57
C ILE A 73 27.01 17.39 6.19
N ASN A 74 27.09 18.45 5.37
CA ASN A 74 27.46 19.79 5.81
C ASN A 74 26.38 20.48 6.65
N SER A 75 25.12 20.03 6.56
CA SER A 75 23.98 20.57 7.31
C SER A 75 23.54 19.68 8.49
N CYS A 76 24.29 18.61 8.77
CA CYS A 76 23.93 17.53 9.69
C CYS A 76 24.64 17.66 11.05
N SER A 77 23.95 17.35 12.16
CA SER A 77 24.58 17.31 13.50
C SER A 77 25.50 16.09 13.67
N GLN A 78 26.46 16.13 14.60
CA GLN A 78 27.39 15.02 14.83
C GLN A 78 26.66 13.72 15.23
N ASP A 79 25.60 13.82 16.04
CA ASP A 79 24.80 12.66 16.46
C ASP A 79 23.99 12.08 15.29
N GLU A 80 23.46 12.95 14.43
CA GLU A 80 22.71 12.54 13.24
C GLU A 80 23.62 11.88 12.20
N LEU A 81 24.83 12.40 12.02
CA LEU A 81 25.86 11.80 11.18
C LEU A 81 26.25 10.40 11.70
N GLN A 82 26.42 10.26 13.02
CA GLN A 82 26.75 8.99 13.66
C GLN A 82 25.64 7.94 13.46
N GLN A 83 24.37 8.31 13.67
CA GLN A 83 23.23 7.42 13.45
C GLN A 83 23.10 6.97 11.99
N ARG A 84 23.31 7.88 11.04
CA ARG A 84 23.30 7.55 9.61
C ARG A 84 24.44 6.60 9.24
N LEU A 85 25.62 6.77 9.85
CA LEU A 85 26.76 5.86 9.65
C LEU A 85 26.48 4.45 10.18
N GLU A 86 25.88 4.33 11.37
CA GLU A 86 25.54 3.03 11.95
C GLU A 86 24.56 2.24 11.07
N ILE A 87 23.56 2.91 10.51
CA ILE A 87 22.60 2.27 9.59
C ILE A 87 23.27 1.92 8.27
N ALA A 88 24.13 2.79 7.72
CA ALA A 88 24.88 2.51 6.51
C ALA A 88 25.81 1.29 6.67
N MET A 89 26.46 1.14 7.83
CA MET A 89 27.29 -0.02 8.17
C MET A 89 26.47 -1.32 8.21
N LYS A 90 25.28 -1.29 8.83
CA LYS A 90 24.36 -2.45 8.84
C LYS A 90 23.92 -2.88 7.45
N ILE A 91 23.70 -1.91 6.54
CA ILE A 91 23.37 -2.20 5.15
C ILE A 91 24.56 -2.88 4.45
N ASP A 92 25.77 -2.36 4.62
CA ASP A 92 26.98 -2.94 4.03
C ASP A 92 27.27 -4.35 4.57
N GLU A 93 27.11 -4.60 5.87
CA GLU A 93 27.23 -5.95 6.47
C GLU A 93 26.25 -6.95 5.87
N LEU A 94 24.98 -6.53 5.71
CA LEU A 94 23.93 -7.35 5.14
C LEU A 94 24.20 -7.65 3.65
N LEU A 95 24.66 -6.67 2.88
CA LEU A 95 25.04 -6.87 1.48
C LEU A 95 26.28 -7.75 1.34
N GLU A 96 27.26 -7.62 2.23
CA GLU A 96 28.46 -8.47 2.26
C GLU A 96 28.09 -9.92 2.57
N SER A 97 27.20 -10.17 3.55
CA SER A 97 26.73 -11.53 3.88
C SER A 97 26.08 -12.26 2.70
N LYS A 98 25.55 -11.49 1.74
CA LYS A 98 24.90 -11.99 0.51
C LYS A 98 25.84 -11.98 -0.70
N ASN A 99 27.11 -11.60 -0.55
CA ASN A 99 28.07 -11.34 -1.63
C ASN A 99 27.56 -10.33 -2.68
N LYS A 100 26.78 -9.33 -2.23
CA LYS A 100 26.14 -8.28 -3.03
C LYS A 100 26.65 -6.88 -2.72
N LEU A 101 27.75 -6.74 -1.99
CA LEU A 101 28.29 -5.42 -1.62
C LEU A 101 28.61 -4.55 -2.84
N LEU A 102 29.15 -5.10 -3.93
CA LEU A 102 29.47 -4.30 -5.12
C LEU A 102 28.33 -4.24 -6.15
N ASP A 103 27.19 -4.85 -5.85
CA ASP A 103 25.98 -4.83 -6.67
C ASP A 103 25.12 -3.63 -6.24
N PHE A 104 25.33 -2.48 -6.87
CA PHE A 104 24.64 -1.23 -6.54
C PHE A 104 23.17 -1.18 -6.98
N ASP A 105 22.75 -2.14 -7.80
CA ASP A 105 21.36 -2.30 -8.28
C ASP A 105 20.57 -3.33 -7.47
N TYR A 106 21.24 -4.14 -6.65
CA TYR A 106 20.59 -5.10 -5.77
C TYR A 106 19.76 -4.43 -4.68
N GLU A 107 18.53 -4.90 -4.52
CA GLU A 107 17.62 -4.41 -3.49
C GLU A 107 16.68 -5.51 -2.99
N ASP A 108 16.71 -5.77 -1.69
CA ASP A 108 15.77 -6.66 -1.01
C ASP A 108 14.90 -5.90 0.00
N GLN A 109 13.97 -6.61 0.64
CA GLN A 109 13.03 -6.01 1.59
C GLN A 109 13.72 -5.40 2.84
N GLU A 110 14.83 -5.99 3.29
CA GLU A 110 15.58 -5.55 4.47
C GLU A 110 16.43 -4.30 4.15
N VAL A 111 17.15 -4.32 3.02
CA VAL A 111 17.89 -3.17 2.46
C VAL A 111 16.95 -1.99 2.23
N ARG A 112 15.76 -2.22 1.66
CA ARG A 112 14.73 -1.17 1.49
C ARG A 112 14.21 -0.58 2.80
N SER A 113 14.14 -1.40 3.85
CA SER A 113 13.71 -0.94 5.17
C SER A 113 14.79 -0.05 5.81
N LEU A 114 16.05 -0.50 5.78
CA LEU A 114 17.18 0.23 6.34
C LEU A 114 17.47 1.53 5.58
N LYS A 115 17.40 1.54 4.24
CA LYS A 115 17.52 2.77 3.42
C LYS A 115 16.47 3.81 3.80
N ARG A 116 15.22 3.40 4.01
CA ARG A 116 14.14 4.31 4.45
C ARG A 116 14.39 4.87 5.84
N GLN A 117 14.90 4.05 6.77
CA GLN A 117 15.28 4.50 8.10
C GLN A 117 16.39 5.54 8.04
N LEU A 118 17.38 5.35 7.17
CA LEU A 118 18.50 6.27 6.98
C LEU A 118 18.06 7.62 6.39
N ILE A 119 17.15 7.63 5.41
CA ILE A 119 16.62 8.87 4.80
C ILE A 119 15.75 9.66 5.79
N SER A 120 14.93 8.97 6.58
CA SER A 120 14.01 9.60 7.53
C SER A 120 14.70 10.42 8.63
N ILE A 121 15.98 10.13 8.92
CA ILE A 121 16.78 10.85 9.93
C ILE A 121 17.11 12.28 9.45
N GLY A 122 17.22 12.51 8.14
CA GLY A 122 17.54 13.83 7.60
C GLY A 122 16.38 14.81 7.50
N GLU A 123 15.15 14.31 7.45
CA GLU A 123 13.96 15.14 7.30
C GLU A 123 13.54 15.80 8.62
N THR A 124 14.03 15.30 9.76
CA THR A 124 13.70 15.84 11.09
C THR A 124 14.43 17.14 11.43
N SER A 125 15.55 17.46 10.76
CA SER A 125 16.44 18.58 11.13
C SER A 125 16.31 19.84 10.26
N SER A 126 15.60 19.80 9.13
CA SER A 126 15.54 20.94 8.16
C SER A 126 14.43 21.98 8.42
N ASN A 127 13.71 21.93 9.53
CA ASN A 127 12.71 22.95 9.89
C ASN A 127 13.27 23.93 10.93
N ASN A 128 14.00 24.95 10.48
CA ASN A 128 14.33 26.09 11.34
C ASN A 128 13.24 27.20 11.27
N PRO A 129 12.89 27.85 12.39
CA PRO A 129 11.71 28.69 12.52
C PRO A 129 12.03 30.17 12.25
N THR A 130 11.49 30.75 11.18
CA THR A 130 11.42 32.20 11.04
C THR A 130 10.28 32.76 11.90
N LYS A 131 10.66 33.55 12.92
CA LYS A 131 9.87 34.52 13.71
C LYS A 131 8.35 34.45 13.48
N ARG A 132 7.63 33.69 14.31
CA ARG A 132 6.18 33.85 14.45
C ARG A 132 5.88 34.91 15.50
N LYS A 133 5.23 35.98 15.05
CA LYS A 133 4.45 36.87 15.91
C LYS A 133 3.40 36.04 16.64
N PHE A 134 3.19 36.34 17.92
CA PHE A 134 2.05 35.90 18.72
C PHE A 134 0.75 36.18 17.96
N VAL A 135 -0.07 35.16 17.75
CA VAL A 135 -1.50 35.29 17.42
C VAL A 135 -2.25 34.18 18.15
N ASP A 136 -3.38 34.59 18.72
CA ASP A 136 -4.23 33.93 19.70
C ASP A 136 -4.77 32.53 19.39
N ASP A 137 -5.12 31.88 20.48
CA ASP A 137 -5.37 30.46 20.72
C ASP A 137 -6.82 30.02 20.40
N SER A 138 -7.27 30.17 19.14
CA SER A 138 -8.65 29.81 18.77
C SER A 138 -8.84 28.90 17.56
N ASP A 139 -7.78 28.31 16.98
CA ASP A 139 -7.88 27.70 15.64
C ASP A 139 -7.23 26.31 15.47
N SER A 140 -7.26 25.47 16.51
CA SER A 140 -6.68 24.11 16.47
C SER A 140 -7.40 23.17 15.47
N SER A 141 -8.71 23.36 15.26
CA SER A 141 -9.51 22.55 14.34
C SER A 141 -9.26 22.85 12.86
N SER A 142 -8.86 24.08 12.52
CA SER A 142 -8.63 24.50 11.12
C SER A 142 -7.31 23.94 10.58
N ASN A 143 -6.29 23.80 11.44
CA ASN A 143 -4.98 23.28 11.07
C ASN A 143 -4.95 21.77 10.85
N VAL A 144 -5.71 20.99 11.63
CA VAL A 144 -5.81 19.52 11.44
C VAL A 144 -6.50 19.18 10.12
N ARG A 145 -7.57 19.90 9.75
CA ARG A 145 -8.24 19.73 8.45
C ARG A 145 -7.28 20.01 7.28
N LYS A 146 -6.50 21.10 7.35
CA LYS A 146 -5.46 21.41 6.35
C LYS A 146 -4.37 20.33 6.22
N ILE A 147 -4.03 19.62 7.29
CA ILE A 147 -3.08 18.51 7.27
C ILE A 147 -3.70 17.25 6.67
N ILE A 148 -4.98 16.97 6.95
CA ILE A 148 -5.72 15.83 6.40
C ILE A 148 -6.01 16.04 4.89
N ASP A 149 -6.22 17.28 4.47
CA ASP A 149 -6.52 17.65 3.08
C ASP A 149 -5.28 17.72 2.18
N ARG A 150 -4.06 17.61 2.74
CA ARG A 150 -2.86 17.38 1.90
C ARG A 150 -3.00 16.04 1.19
N GLU A 151 -2.74 16.04 -0.12
CA GLU A 151 -2.79 14.82 -0.92
C GLU A 151 -1.84 13.76 -0.36
N LEU A 152 -2.42 12.75 0.29
CA LEU A 152 -1.72 11.56 0.71
C LEU A 152 -1.30 10.79 -0.55
N ASN A 153 0.01 10.63 -0.75
CA ASN A 153 0.53 9.76 -1.78
C ASN A 153 0.34 8.30 -1.37
N VAL A 154 -0.81 7.73 -1.74
CA VAL A 154 -1.13 6.32 -1.50
C VAL A 154 -0.70 5.52 -2.72
N PRO A 155 0.16 4.49 -2.58
CA PRO A 155 0.56 3.65 -3.69
C PRO A 155 -0.67 3.05 -4.38
N GLU A 156 -0.85 3.36 -5.65
CA GLU A 156 -1.94 2.83 -6.45
C GLU A 156 -1.65 1.40 -6.88
N LYS A 157 -2.71 0.59 -7.01
CA LYS A 157 -2.59 -0.77 -7.54
C LYS A 157 -2.39 -0.73 -9.06
N PRO A 158 -1.68 -1.70 -9.65
CA PRO A 158 -1.46 -1.76 -11.10
C PRO A 158 -2.76 -1.62 -11.92
N ALA A 159 -3.84 -2.29 -11.49
CA ALA A 159 -5.15 -2.19 -12.15
C ALA A 159 -5.71 -0.75 -12.24
N MET A 160 -5.46 0.09 -11.24
CA MET A 160 -5.93 1.49 -11.25
C MET A 160 -5.09 2.35 -12.19
N ILE A 161 -3.78 2.09 -12.24
CA ILE A 161 -2.85 2.79 -13.13
C ILE A 161 -3.19 2.46 -14.58
N GLU A 162 -3.36 1.16 -14.90
CA GLU A 162 -3.71 0.72 -16.25
C GLU A 162 -5.07 1.27 -16.72
N GLU A 163 -6.04 1.44 -15.81
CA GLU A 163 -7.33 2.06 -16.16
C GLU A 163 -7.17 3.55 -16.45
N ARG A 164 -6.36 4.26 -15.65
CA ARG A 164 -6.06 5.69 -15.86
C ARG A 164 -5.31 5.93 -17.17
N GLU A 165 -4.41 5.04 -17.52
CA GLU A 165 -3.65 5.07 -18.78
C GLU A 165 -4.48 4.60 -19.99
N GLY A 166 -5.70 4.11 -19.77
CA GLY A 166 -6.60 3.65 -20.83
C GLY A 166 -6.24 2.29 -21.43
N VAL A 167 -5.31 1.55 -20.82
CA VAL A 167 -4.92 0.18 -21.22
C VAL A 167 -6.08 -0.80 -20.96
N ILE A 168 -6.78 -0.61 -19.84
CA ILE A 168 -7.99 -1.36 -19.51
C ILE A 168 -9.21 -0.43 -19.43
N ALA A 169 -10.37 -0.97 -19.81
CA ALA A 169 -11.65 -0.30 -19.69
C ALA A 169 -12.68 -1.21 -19.01
N MET A 170 -13.44 -0.63 -18.09
CA MET A 170 -14.56 -1.30 -17.44
C MET A 170 -15.82 -1.13 -18.28
N LYS A 171 -16.39 -2.24 -18.75
CA LYS A 171 -17.62 -2.22 -19.57
C LYS A 171 -18.71 -3.05 -18.92
N VAL A 172 -19.89 -2.47 -18.77
CA VAL A 172 -21.11 -3.20 -18.41
C VAL A 172 -21.72 -3.74 -19.69
N LEU A 173 -21.78 -5.06 -19.80
CA LEU A 173 -22.25 -5.80 -20.94
C LEU A 173 -23.62 -6.41 -20.64
N THR A 174 -24.46 -6.47 -21.66
CA THR A 174 -25.76 -7.15 -21.64
C THR A 174 -26.07 -7.67 -23.04
N ASN A 175 -26.89 -8.72 -23.15
CA ASN A 175 -27.33 -9.23 -24.43
C ASN A 175 -28.45 -8.35 -25.01
N ASN A 176 -28.08 -7.19 -25.54
CA ASN A 176 -28.96 -6.22 -26.19
C ASN A 176 -29.04 -6.37 -27.73
N GLY A 177 -28.41 -7.40 -28.29
CA GLY A 177 -28.31 -7.59 -29.75
C GLY A 177 -27.20 -6.80 -30.43
N ASP A 178 -26.40 -6.03 -29.68
CA ASP A 178 -25.22 -5.37 -30.22
C ASP A 178 -24.08 -6.37 -30.48
N THR A 179 -23.44 -6.24 -31.65
CA THR A 179 -22.38 -7.16 -32.10
C THR A 179 -21.14 -7.07 -31.23
N GLU A 180 -20.77 -5.87 -30.77
CA GLU A 180 -19.59 -5.69 -29.91
C GLU A 180 -19.82 -6.27 -28.52
N ASN A 181 -20.99 -6.01 -27.92
CA ASN A 181 -21.38 -6.66 -26.67
C ASN A 181 -21.39 -8.19 -26.80
N LEU A 182 -21.90 -8.73 -27.90
CA LEU A 182 -21.93 -10.17 -28.13
C LEU A 182 -20.51 -10.76 -28.22
N LYS A 183 -19.58 -10.10 -28.92
CA LYS A 183 -18.16 -10.52 -28.98
C LYS A 183 -17.53 -10.53 -27.58
N LEU A 184 -17.73 -9.47 -26.80
CA LEU A 184 -17.19 -9.36 -25.44
C LEU A 184 -17.82 -10.39 -24.48
N LEU A 185 -19.14 -10.61 -24.55
CA LEU A 185 -19.83 -11.65 -23.78
C LEU A 185 -19.31 -13.05 -24.15
N THR A 186 -19.00 -13.29 -25.43
CA THR A 186 -18.38 -14.54 -25.88
C THR A 186 -16.98 -14.72 -25.30
N GLY A 187 -16.18 -13.66 -25.27
CA GLY A 187 -14.88 -13.65 -24.59
C GLY A 187 -15.01 -13.97 -23.11
N LEU A 188 -15.98 -13.34 -22.42
CA LEU A 188 -16.25 -13.61 -21.01
C LEU A 188 -16.72 -15.04 -20.76
N LYS A 189 -17.64 -15.58 -21.57
CA LYS A 189 -18.10 -16.97 -21.49
C LYS A 189 -16.91 -17.93 -21.56
N ASN A 190 -16.02 -17.73 -22.54
CA ASN A 190 -14.85 -18.58 -22.72
C ASN A 190 -13.90 -18.49 -21.52
N LEU A 191 -13.71 -17.30 -20.97
CA LEU A 191 -12.93 -17.09 -19.75
C LEU A 191 -13.55 -17.84 -18.56
N ILE A 192 -14.86 -17.73 -18.36
CA ILE A 192 -15.58 -18.43 -17.27
C ILE A 192 -15.42 -19.94 -17.42
N LYS A 193 -15.59 -20.49 -18.64
CA LYS A 193 -15.40 -21.93 -18.91
C LYS A 193 -14.01 -22.42 -18.51
N ILE A 194 -12.97 -21.62 -18.75
CA ILE A 194 -11.58 -21.98 -18.40
C ILE A 194 -11.36 -21.88 -16.89
N GLN A 195 -11.88 -20.85 -16.23
CA GLN A 195 -11.63 -20.60 -14.81
C GLN A 195 -12.53 -21.42 -13.87
N LEU A 196 -13.69 -21.87 -14.35
CA LEU A 196 -14.66 -22.69 -13.59
C LEU A 196 -14.94 -24.01 -14.34
N PRO A 197 -14.02 -24.98 -14.32
CA PRO A 197 -14.15 -26.22 -15.10
C PRO A 197 -15.31 -27.12 -14.62
N ASN A 198 -15.71 -27.00 -13.36
CA ASN A 198 -16.82 -27.78 -12.78
C ASN A 198 -18.20 -27.26 -13.23
N MET A 199 -18.27 -26.08 -13.84
CA MET A 199 -19.53 -25.50 -14.30
C MET A 199 -19.84 -25.96 -15.73
N PRO A 200 -21.03 -26.54 -15.99
CA PRO A 200 -21.38 -27.02 -17.32
C PRO A 200 -21.32 -25.90 -18.38
N PRO A 201 -20.70 -26.12 -19.55
CA PRO A 201 -20.57 -25.10 -20.59
C PRO A 201 -21.90 -24.53 -21.08
N GLU A 202 -22.93 -25.37 -21.18
CA GLU A 202 -24.29 -25.00 -21.59
C GLU A 202 -24.94 -24.11 -20.53
N TYR A 203 -24.71 -24.42 -19.25
CA TYR A 203 -25.17 -23.62 -18.13
C TYR A 203 -24.56 -22.21 -18.13
N ILE A 204 -23.23 -22.14 -18.27
CA ILE A 204 -22.50 -20.86 -18.40
C ILE A 204 -23.04 -20.06 -19.58
N THR A 205 -23.16 -20.69 -20.75
CA THR A 205 -23.65 -20.06 -21.98
C THR A 205 -25.05 -19.48 -21.78
N ARG A 206 -25.95 -20.25 -21.18
CA ARG A 206 -27.33 -19.83 -20.94
C ARG A 206 -27.40 -18.59 -20.06
N LEU A 207 -26.62 -18.53 -18.98
CA LEU A 207 -26.67 -17.40 -18.04
C LEU A 207 -25.92 -16.16 -18.55
N VAL A 208 -24.77 -16.32 -19.20
CA VAL A 208 -24.00 -15.18 -19.73
C VAL A 208 -24.77 -14.46 -20.86
N TYR A 209 -25.55 -15.19 -21.65
CA TYR A 209 -26.39 -14.60 -22.71
C TYR A 209 -27.83 -14.31 -22.29
N ASP A 210 -28.22 -14.61 -21.05
CA ASP A 210 -29.55 -14.29 -20.55
C ASP A 210 -29.71 -12.77 -20.41
N ARG A 211 -30.80 -12.22 -20.95
CA ARG A 211 -31.10 -10.78 -20.90
C ARG A 211 -31.40 -10.25 -19.49
N GLN A 212 -31.71 -11.14 -18.55
CA GLN A 212 -31.90 -10.79 -17.14
C GLN A 212 -30.58 -10.70 -16.36
N HIS A 213 -29.47 -11.14 -16.96
CA HIS A 213 -28.15 -11.07 -16.38
C HIS A 213 -27.36 -9.93 -17.02
N PHE A 214 -26.46 -9.36 -16.22
CA PHE A 214 -25.53 -8.31 -16.61
C PHE A 214 -24.12 -8.78 -16.32
N SER A 215 -23.17 -8.37 -17.14
CA SER A 215 -21.77 -8.72 -16.93
C SER A 215 -20.91 -7.47 -16.90
N LEU A 216 -20.28 -7.18 -15.76
CA LEU A 216 -19.23 -6.17 -15.69
C LEU A 216 -17.91 -6.83 -16.10
N SER A 217 -17.28 -6.37 -17.18
CA SER A 217 -16.06 -6.96 -17.73
C SER A 217 -14.91 -5.95 -17.79
N ILE A 218 -13.70 -6.45 -17.59
CA ILE A 218 -12.46 -5.72 -17.86
C ILE A 218 -12.04 -6.05 -19.28
N VAL A 219 -11.98 -5.03 -20.13
CA VAL A 219 -11.53 -5.14 -21.51
C VAL A 219 -10.18 -4.47 -21.65
N LYS A 220 -9.17 -5.23 -22.06
CA LYS A 220 -7.81 -4.78 -22.31
C LYS A 220 -7.60 -4.60 -23.81
N ASP A 221 -6.88 -3.55 -24.20
CA ASP A 221 -6.57 -3.24 -25.60
C ASP A 221 -7.82 -3.17 -26.50
N GLY A 222 -8.94 -2.72 -25.93
CA GLY A 222 -10.22 -2.53 -26.63
C GLY A 222 -11.05 -3.78 -26.94
N SER A 223 -10.46 -4.97 -27.03
CA SER A 223 -11.14 -6.19 -27.52
C SER A 223 -10.98 -7.43 -26.64
N ARG A 224 -9.95 -7.49 -25.78
CA ARG A 224 -9.64 -8.71 -25.01
C ARG A 224 -10.27 -8.66 -23.63
N VAL A 225 -11.15 -9.62 -23.31
CA VAL A 225 -11.71 -9.75 -21.96
C VAL A 225 -10.72 -10.46 -21.05
N VAL A 226 -10.29 -9.80 -19.98
CA VAL A 226 -9.30 -10.34 -19.01
C VAL A 226 -9.93 -10.72 -17.67
N GLY A 227 -11.15 -10.28 -17.41
CA GLY A 227 -11.91 -10.61 -16.21
C GLY A 227 -13.35 -10.13 -16.31
N GLY A 228 -14.23 -10.69 -15.49
CA GLY A 228 -15.61 -10.22 -15.43
C GLY A 228 -16.42 -10.83 -14.29
N ILE A 229 -17.46 -10.10 -13.89
CA ILE A 229 -18.48 -10.52 -12.95
C ILE A 229 -19.83 -10.54 -13.66
N THR A 230 -20.47 -11.70 -13.72
CA THR A 230 -21.86 -11.83 -14.17
C THR A 230 -22.78 -11.84 -12.96
N TYR A 231 -23.80 -11.00 -12.97
CA TYR A 231 -24.72 -10.81 -11.86
C TYR A 231 -26.17 -10.62 -12.35
N ARG A 232 -27.12 -10.91 -11.47
CA ARG A 232 -28.56 -10.72 -11.68
C ARG A 232 -29.10 -9.74 -10.65
N LEU A 233 -29.99 -8.85 -11.08
CA LEU A 233 -30.55 -7.80 -10.24
C LEU A 233 -31.95 -8.16 -9.74
N PHE A 234 -32.19 -7.88 -8.45
CA PHE A 234 -33.50 -7.93 -7.81
C PHE A 234 -33.82 -6.57 -7.17
N PRO A 235 -34.23 -5.55 -7.96
CA PRO A 235 -34.37 -4.18 -7.48
C PRO A 235 -35.38 -4.03 -6.33
N LYS A 236 -36.48 -4.79 -6.36
CA LYS A 236 -37.51 -4.78 -5.30
C LYS A 236 -36.92 -5.13 -3.91
N ASN A 237 -35.95 -6.03 -3.90
CA ASN A 237 -35.32 -6.57 -2.70
C ASN A 237 -33.99 -5.84 -2.39
N LYS A 238 -33.61 -4.84 -3.21
CA LYS A 238 -32.30 -4.14 -3.16
C LYS A 238 -31.13 -5.12 -3.15
N LEU A 239 -31.27 -6.23 -3.86
CA LEU A 239 -30.38 -7.38 -3.85
C LEU A 239 -29.80 -7.60 -5.26
N ALA A 240 -28.54 -8.00 -5.33
CA ALA A 240 -27.95 -8.56 -6.54
C ALA A 240 -27.28 -9.90 -6.24
N GLU A 241 -27.53 -10.87 -7.10
CA GLU A 241 -26.86 -12.18 -7.09
C GLU A 241 -25.63 -12.12 -7.99
N ILE A 242 -24.47 -12.45 -7.44
CA ILE A 242 -23.25 -12.70 -8.23
C ILE A 242 -23.29 -14.17 -8.65
N VAL A 243 -23.35 -14.39 -9.95
CA VAL A 243 -23.43 -15.73 -10.55
C VAL A 243 -22.04 -16.25 -10.90
N PHE A 244 -21.23 -15.43 -11.56
CA PHE A 244 -19.85 -15.77 -11.93
C PHE A 244 -18.92 -14.62 -11.60
N CYS A 245 -17.74 -14.92 -11.08
CA CYS A 245 -16.68 -13.95 -10.84
C CYS A 245 -15.34 -14.57 -11.22
N VAL A 246 -14.74 -14.11 -12.31
CA VAL A 246 -13.51 -14.70 -12.86
C VAL A 246 -12.51 -13.64 -13.30
N VAL A 247 -11.22 -13.97 -13.18
CA VAL A 247 -10.10 -13.19 -13.74
C VAL A 247 -9.14 -14.18 -14.39
N SER A 248 -8.63 -13.84 -15.57
CA SER A 248 -7.63 -14.64 -16.29
C SER A 248 -6.44 -14.94 -15.41
N SER A 249 -6.04 -16.22 -15.34
CA SER A 249 -4.90 -16.69 -14.55
C SER A 249 -3.60 -15.93 -14.82
N THR A 250 -3.35 -15.58 -16.09
CA THR A 250 -2.19 -14.76 -16.51
C THR A 250 -2.17 -13.35 -15.93
N GLU A 251 -3.34 -12.86 -15.52
CA GLU A 251 -3.59 -11.50 -15.05
C GLU A 251 -4.00 -11.49 -13.56
N GLN A 252 -3.95 -12.65 -12.89
CA GLN A 252 -4.15 -12.76 -11.45
C GLN A 252 -2.98 -12.10 -10.69
N ALA A 253 -3.18 -11.82 -9.40
CA ALA A 253 -2.26 -11.09 -8.52
C ALA A 253 -1.99 -9.61 -8.84
N LYS A 254 -2.41 -9.07 -10.00
CA LYS A 254 -2.34 -7.61 -10.33
C LYS A 254 -3.41 -6.76 -9.65
N GLY A 255 -4.35 -7.39 -8.95
CA GLY A 255 -5.43 -6.73 -8.22
C GLY A 255 -6.71 -6.48 -9.02
N TYR A 256 -6.81 -6.96 -10.27
CA TYR A 256 -8.01 -6.81 -11.10
C TYR A 256 -9.29 -7.33 -10.44
N GLY A 257 -9.25 -8.44 -9.70
CA GLY A 257 -10.43 -8.97 -9.02
C GLY A 257 -11.02 -8.01 -7.98
N SER A 258 -10.17 -7.44 -7.12
CA SER A 258 -10.60 -6.41 -6.16
C SER A 258 -11.04 -5.13 -6.87
N HIS A 259 -10.35 -4.74 -7.95
CA HIS A 259 -10.71 -3.57 -8.74
C HIS A 259 -12.11 -3.72 -9.37
N LEU A 260 -12.37 -4.87 -9.96
CA LEU A 260 -13.65 -5.26 -10.55
C LEU A 260 -14.78 -5.27 -9.53
N MET A 261 -14.54 -5.81 -8.34
CA MET A 261 -15.52 -5.81 -7.25
C MET A 261 -15.82 -4.39 -6.74
N ASN A 262 -14.81 -3.53 -6.63
CA ASN A 262 -15.01 -2.14 -6.22
C ASN A 262 -15.84 -1.36 -7.26
N HIS A 263 -15.52 -1.52 -8.54
CA HIS A 263 -16.33 -0.99 -9.65
C HIS A 263 -17.77 -1.50 -9.61
N LEU A 264 -17.97 -2.80 -9.38
CA LEU A 264 -19.31 -3.38 -9.27
C LEU A 264 -20.11 -2.75 -8.13
N LYS A 265 -19.51 -2.63 -6.94
CA LYS A 265 -20.19 -2.06 -5.76
C LYS A 265 -20.59 -0.61 -5.99
N ASP A 266 -19.68 0.22 -6.49
CA ASP A 266 -20.00 1.62 -6.79
C ASP A 266 -21.06 1.71 -7.90
N HIS A 267 -20.96 0.90 -8.97
CA HIS A 267 -21.94 0.86 -10.05
C HIS A 267 -23.36 0.47 -9.56
N LEU A 268 -23.46 -0.56 -8.73
CA LEU A 268 -24.74 -1.07 -8.23
C LEU A 268 -25.38 -0.14 -7.19
N LYS A 269 -24.55 0.47 -6.35
CA LYS A 269 -24.99 1.44 -5.34
C LYS A 269 -25.49 2.73 -6.01
N ASP A 270 -24.68 3.31 -6.90
CA ASP A 270 -24.96 4.64 -7.48
C ASP A 270 -26.08 4.59 -8.53
N ASN A 271 -26.13 3.55 -9.37
CA ASN A 271 -27.08 3.51 -10.49
C ASN A 271 -28.34 2.68 -10.24
N LYS A 272 -28.30 1.74 -9.30
CA LYS A 272 -29.38 0.73 -9.11
C LYS A 272 -29.95 0.69 -7.70
N GLY A 273 -29.40 1.43 -6.74
CA GLY A 273 -29.88 1.48 -5.35
C GLY A 273 -29.81 0.12 -4.63
N ILE A 274 -28.95 -0.77 -5.10
CA ILE A 274 -28.74 -2.09 -4.50
C ILE A 274 -27.90 -1.92 -3.23
N LYS A 275 -28.23 -2.69 -2.19
CA LYS A 275 -27.56 -2.65 -0.89
C LYS A 275 -26.88 -3.97 -0.54
N TYR A 276 -27.45 -5.08 -1.01
CA TYR A 276 -27.01 -6.42 -0.67
C TYR A 276 -26.48 -7.12 -1.91
N LEU A 277 -25.31 -7.74 -1.78
CA LEU A 277 -24.79 -8.70 -2.76
C LEU A 277 -24.81 -10.07 -2.12
N MET A 278 -25.23 -11.07 -2.87
CA MET A 278 -25.17 -12.46 -2.44
C MET A 278 -24.53 -13.32 -3.51
N THR A 279 -23.82 -14.35 -3.08
CA THR A 279 -23.11 -15.27 -3.97
C THR A 279 -23.04 -16.63 -3.31
N TYR A 280 -23.06 -17.67 -4.13
CA TYR A 280 -22.50 -18.96 -3.74
C TYR A 280 -21.02 -18.96 -4.11
N ALA A 281 -20.17 -19.29 -3.16
CA ALA A 281 -18.72 -19.26 -3.33
C ALA A 281 -18.12 -20.64 -3.07
N ASP A 282 -17.29 -21.09 -4.01
CA ASP A 282 -16.47 -22.28 -3.85
C ASP A 282 -15.41 -22.05 -2.76
N ASN A 283 -14.91 -23.15 -2.19
CA ASN A 283 -13.91 -23.12 -1.11
C ASN A 283 -12.64 -22.34 -1.47
N HIS A 284 -12.21 -22.39 -2.73
CA HIS A 284 -11.05 -21.66 -3.24
C HIS A 284 -11.28 -20.14 -3.33
N ALA A 285 -12.54 -19.71 -3.50
CA ALA A 285 -12.91 -18.30 -3.68
C ALA A 285 -13.35 -17.63 -2.37
N MET A 286 -13.65 -18.39 -1.31
CA MET A 286 -14.08 -17.84 -0.01
C MET A 286 -13.15 -16.74 0.52
N GLY A 287 -11.83 -16.95 0.43
CA GLY A 287 -10.84 -15.95 0.88
C GLY A 287 -10.91 -14.64 0.10
N PHE A 288 -11.20 -14.70 -1.20
CA PHE A 288 -11.42 -13.52 -2.04
C PHE A 288 -12.68 -12.78 -1.62
N PHE A 289 -13.81 -13.48 -1.45
CA PHE A 289 -15.07 -12.86 -1.04
C PHE A 289 -14.98 -12.26 0.37
N LYS A 290 -14.37 -12.96 1.34
CA LYS A 290 -14.11 -12.41 2.69
C LYS A 290 -13.30 -11.11 2.64
N LYS A 291 -12.24 -11.05 1.84
CA LYS A 291 -11.44 -9.82 1.65
C LYS A 291 -12.24 -8.67 1.04
N ASN A 292 -13.29 -8.98 0.28
CA ASN A 292 -14.21 -8.00 -0.29
C ASN A 292 -15.43 -7.75 0.61
N GLY A 293 -15.40 -8.12 1.89
CA GLY A 293 -16.46 -7.82 2.85
C GLY A 293 -17.70 -8.69 2.71
N PHE A 294 -17.56 -9.90 2.16
CA PHE A 294 -18.59 -10.93 2.27
C PHE A 294 -18.41 -11.74 3.55
N THR A 295 -19.52 -12.15 4.14
CA THR A 295 -19.59 -12.99 5.33
C THR A 295 -20.51 -14.19 5.07
N THR A 296 -20.27 -15.29 5.78
CA THR A 296 -21.17 -16.46 5.81
C THR A 296 -22.36 -16.23 6.75
N ASP A 297 -22.31 -15.19 7.58
CA ASP A 297 -23.41 -14.79 8.46
C ASP A 297 -24.45 -13.99 7.68
N ILE A 298 -25.55 -14.66 7.28
CA ILE A 298 -26.60 -14.08 6.47
C ILE A 298 -27.58 -13.32 7.37
N THR A 299 -27.47 -12.01 7.36
CA THR A 299 -28.32 -11.09 8.14
C THR A 299 -29.59 -10.68 7.39
N LEU A 300 -29.63 -10.87 6.07
CA LEU A 300 -30.79 -10.53 5.25
C LEU A 300 -31.94 -11.52 5.50
N GLU A 301 -33.16 -10.99 5.65
CA GLU A 301 -34.34 -11.81 5.89
C GLU A 301 -34.53 -12.84 4.77
N ARG A 302 -34.74 -14.10 5.18
CA ARG A 302 -34.87 -15.26 4.28
C ARG A 302 -35.92 -15.07 3.18
N SER A 303 -37.03 -14.40 3.48
CA SER A 303 -38.10 -14.08 2.51
C SER A 303 -37.63 -13.23 1.33
N LEU A 304 -36.54 -12.46 1.50
CA LEU A 304 -36.02 -11.55 0.48
C LEU A 304 -35.08 -12.21 -0.51
N TRP A 305 -34.57 -13.41 -0.24
CA TRP A 305 -33.55 -14.07 -1.07
C TRP A 305 -33.80 -15.55 -1.35
N MET A 306 -34.47 -16.28 -0.44
CA MET A 306 -34.80 -17.69 -0.68
C MET A 306 -35.73 -17.82 -1.90
N GLY A 307 -35.36 -18.69 -2.83
CA GLY A 307 -36.09 -18.91 -4.09
C GLY A 307 -35.78 -17.90 -5.20
N PHE A 308 -35.05 -16.82 -4.92
CA PHE A 308 -34.59 -15.87 -5.95
C PHE A 308 -33.19 -16.21 -6.46
N ILE A 309 -32.31 -16.57 -5.53
CA ILE A 309 -30.91 -16.94 -5.78
C ILE A 309 -30.83 -18.43 -6.11
N LYS A 310 -29.91 -18.80 -6.99
CA LYS A 310 -29.67 -20.20 -7.35
C LYS A 310 -28.79 -20.89 -6.33
N ASP A 311 -29.19 -22.08 -5.91
CA ASP A 311 -28.40 -22.94 -5.04
C ASP A 311 -27.39 -23.75 -5.87
N TYR A 312 -26.18 -23.91 -5.33
CA TYR A 312 -25.11 -24.70 -5.94
C TYR A 312 -24.58 -25.69 -4.91
N ASP A 313 -24.45 -26.95 -5.34
CA ASP A 313 -23.85 -28.00 -4.51
C ASP A 313 -22.39 -27.67 -4.22
N GLU A 314 -21.93 -28.03 -3.01
CA GLU A 314 -20.55 -27.80 -2.53
C GLU A 314 -20.09 -26.32 -2.46
N ALA A 315 -21.02 -25.37 -2.61
CA ALA A 315 -20.74 -23.94 -2.47
C ALA A 315 -21.32 -23.38 -1.17
N THR A 316 -20.63 -22.39 -0.60
CA THR A 316 -21.10 -21.70 0.61
C THR A 316 -21.78 -20.38 0.24
N ILE A 317 -23.00 -20.17 0.72
CA ILE A 317 -23.70 -18.90 0.57
C ILE A 317 -22.98 -17.80 1.37
N MET A 318 -22.76 -16.64 0.73
CA MET A 318 -22.13 -15.49 1.35
C MET A 318 -22.89 -14.21 1.03
N GLN A 319 -22.99 -13.31 2.00
CA GLN A 319 -23.62 -12.00 1.88
C GLN A 319 -22.59 -10.88 2.04
N CYS A 320 -22.68 -9.84 1.21
CA CYS A 320 -22.01 -8.56 1.42
C CYS A 320 -23.05 -7.45 1.53
N THR A 321 -23.02 -6.73 2.66
CA THR A 321 -23.81 -5.52 2.86
C THR A 321 -22.94 -4.31 2.52
N MET A 322 -23.33 -3.55 1.49
CA MET A 322 -22.58 -2.38 1.05
C MET A 322 -22.81 -1.19 1.98
N ILE A 323 -21.80 -0.33 2.11
CA ILE A 323 -21.83 0.87 2.95
C ILE A 323 -22.19 2.08 2.09
N ASP A 324 -23.36 2.65 2.31
CA ASP A 324 -23.94 3.74 1.49
C ASP A 324 -22.98 4.95 1.34
N LYS A 325 -22.25 5.33 2.40
CA LYS A 325 -21.39 6.53 2.43
C LYS A 325 -20.01 6.35 1.79
N VAL A 326 -19.62 5.12 1.43
CA VAL A 326 -18.25 4.81 0.98
C VAL A 326 -18.20 4.67 -0.53
N LYS A 327 -17.25 5.35 -1.19
CA LYS A 327 -16.89 5.09 -2.58
C LYS A 327 -15.77 4.05 -2.64
N TYR A 328 -16.09 2.85 -3.10
CA TYR A 328 -15.20 1.69 -3.03
C TYR A 328 -13.95 1.84 -3.91
N LEU A 329 -14.03 2.56 -5.04
CA LEU A 329 -12.86 2.90 -5.85
C LEU A 329 -11.86 3.80 -5.13
N GLN A 330 -12.33 4.58 -4.15
CA GLN A 330 -11.49 5.47 -3.34
C GLN A 330 -11.18 4.88 -1.97
N LEU A 331 -11.51 3.60 -1.73
CA LEU A 331 -11.40 2.95 -0.41
C LEU A 331 -9.99 3.10 0.18
N HIS A 332 -8.94 2.89 -0.62
CA HIS A 332 -7.57 3.02 -0.17
C HIS A 332 -7.21 4.46 0.28
N LYS A 333 -7.71 5.48 -0.44
CA LYS A 333 -7.52 6.88 -0.08
C LYS A 333 -8.27 7.22 1.22
N ILE A 334 -9.53 6.80 1.33
CA ILE A 334 -10.37 7.01 2.51
C ILE A 334 -9.72 6.38 3.75
N LEU A 335 -9.27 5.12 3.66
CA LEU A 335 -8.62 4.42 4.77
C LEU A 335 -7.28 5.07 5.16
N ALA A 336 -6.51 5.55 4.19
CA ALA A 336 -5.27 6.28 4.47
C ALA A 336 -5.54 7.60 5.22
N GLN A 337 -6.56 8.35 4.80
CA GLN A 337 -6.99 9.59 5.48
C GLN A 337 -7.48 9.30 6.91
N GLN A 338 -8.30 8.27 7.11
CA GLN A 338 -8.77 7.87 8.44
C GLN A 338 -7.60 7.46 9.35
N LYS A 339 -6.65 6.67 8.83
CA LYS A 339 -5.46 6.26 9.57
C LYS A 339 -4.59 7.46 9.96
N LEU A 340 -4.44 8.44 9.06
CA LEU A 340 -3.72 9.68 9.34
C LEU A 340 -4.42 10.48 10.44
N ALA A 341 -5.74 10.66 10.36
CA ALA A 341 -6.50 11.38 11.37
C ALA A 341 -6.36 10.75 12.78
N ILE A 342 -6.42 9.42 12.86
CA ILE A 342 -6.19 8.68 14.12
C ILE A 342 -4.76 8.91 14.63
N ARG A 343 -3.75 8.84 13.76
CA ARG A 343 -2.35 9.09 14.16
C ARG A 343 -2.13 10.49 14.69
N ILE A 344 -2.68 11.51 14.04
CA ILE A 344 -2.60 12.91 14.52
C ILE A 344 -3.17 13.00 15.93
N LYS A 345 -4.33 12.38 16.18
CA LYS A 345 -4.95 12.35 17.51
C LYS A 345 -4.10 11.62 18.55
N ILE A 346 -3.48 10.49 18.18
CA ILE A 346 -2.56 9.77 19.05
C ILE A 346 -1.32 10.62 19.35
N ASP A 347 -0.76 11.32 18.36
CA ASP A 347 0.44 12.14 18.53
C ASP A 347 0.17 13.39 19.39
N GLU A 348 -1.02 13.99 19.29
CA GLU A 348 -1.50 15.03 20.21
C GLU A 348 -1.50 14.54 21.67
N GLN A 349 -1.98 13.32 21.91
CA GLN A 349 -1.95 12.69 23.24
C GLN A 349 -0.51 12.34 23.67
N LYS A 350 0.33 11.88 22.73
CA LYS A 350 1.73 11.53 23.01
C LYS A 350 2.61 12.73 23.37
N LYS A 351 2.33 13.93 22.84
CA LYS A 351 3.06 15.14 23.25
C LYS A 351 2.92 15.45 24.75
N ASN A 352 1.84 14.96 25.37
CA ASN A 352 1.62 15.06 26.81
C ASN A 352 2.17 13.84 27.58
N THR A 353 2.82 12.89 26.89
CA THR A 353 3.42 11.71 27.53
C THR A 353 4.74 12.11 28.17
N ARG A 354 4.82 11.92 29.48
CA ARG A 354 6.03 12.16 30.26
C ARG A 354 7.09 11.11 29.93
N VAL A 355 8.29 11.56 29.58
CA VAL A 355 9.45 10.68 29.46
C VAL A 355 9.97 10.40 30.87
N TYR A 356 9.84 9.16 31.33
CA TYR A 356 10.35 8.74 32.63
C TYR A 356 11.86 8.46 32.55
N LYS A 357 12.59 8.81 33.61
CA LYS A 357 14.01 8.48 33.74
C LYS A 357 14.18 6.96 33.83
N GLY A 358 15.31 6.46 33.29
CA GLY A 358 15.66 5.04 33.38
C GLY A 358 15.80 4.56 34.82
N LEU A 359 15.41 3.31 35.08
CA LEU A 359 15.52 2.70 36.41
C LEU A 359 16.99 2.38 36.72
N HIS A 360 17.60 3.16 37.59
CA HIS A 360 19.01 2.98 37.96
C HIS A 360 19.26 1.75 38.85
N HIS A 361 18.26 1.29 39.63
CA HIS A 361 18.40 0.19 40.58
C HIS A 361 18.62 -1.19 39.92
N ILE A 362 18.09 -1.38 38.71
CA ILE A 362 18.22 -2.64 37.95
C ILE A 362 19.66 -2.86 37.44
N LYS A 363 20.44 -1.80 37.22
CA LYS A 363 21.83 -1.93 36.76
C LYS A 363 22.76 -2.53 37.82
N ASN A 364 22.46 -2.33 39.11
CA ASN A 364 23.34 -2.75 40.21
C ASN A 364 22.82 -3.97 40.97
N THR A 365 21.54 -4.34 40.82
CA THR A 365 20.93 -5.44 41.56
C THR A 365 20.08 -6.32 40.65
N LYS A 366 20.27 -7.65 40.72
CA LYS A 366 19.45 -8.66 40.01
C LYS A 366 18.10 -8.93 40.70
N GLN A 367 17.62 -8.01 41.55
CA GLN A 367 16.38 -8.21 42.29
C GLN A 367 15.17 -7.71 41.49
N PRO A 368 14.03 -8.44 41.55
CA PRO A 368 12.80 -7.99 40.92
C PRO A 368 12.33 -6.66 41.53
N VAL A 369 11.94 -5.71 40.67
CA VAL A 369 11.42 -4.40 41.08
C VAL A 369 9.90 -4.48 41.12
N ASP A 370 9.30 -3.98 42.20
CA ASP A 370 7.85 -3.86 42.31
C ASP A 370 7.30 -2.91 41.22
N PRO A 371 6.42 -3.38 40.32
CA PRO A 371 5.85 -2.56 39.25
C PRO A 371 5.16 -1.28 39.74
N MET A 372 4.59 -1.28 40.95
CA MET A 372 3.90 -0.11 41.52
C MET A 372 4.85 1.02 41.93
N THR A 373 6.15 0.73 42.05
CA THR A 373 7.19 1.73 42.32
C THR A 373 7.64 2.49 41.06
N ILE A 374 7.25 2.02 39.88
CA ILE A 374 7.61 2.63 38.59
C ILE A 374 6.55 3.69 38.24
N PRO A 375 6.90 4.99 38.19
CA PRO A 375 5.92 6.07 38.00
C PRO A 375 5.04 5.89 36.76
N GLY A 376 5.61 5.45 35.64
CA GLY A 376 4.85 5.22 34.41
C GLY A 376 3.85 4.06 34.45
N ILE A 377 4.10 3.03 35.27
CA ILE A 377 3.19 1.89 35.46
C ILE A 377 2.09 2.28 36.46
N LYS A 378 2.45 3.01 37.52
CA LYS A 378 1.48 3.55 38.47
C LYS A 378 0.51 4.53 37.81
N GLU A 379 1.01 5.43 36.97
CA GLU A 379 0.21 6.44 36.27
C GLU A 379 -0.65 5.85 35.14
N SER A 380 -0.30 4.68 34.58
CA SER A 380 -1.11 4.02 33.55
C SER A 380 -2.36 3.33 34.10
N GLY A 381 -2.54 3.28 35.43
CA GLY A 381 -3.64 2.59 36.08
C GLY A 381 -3.51 1.06 36.02
N TRP A 382 -2.30 0.56 35.76
CA TRP A 382 -2.02 -0.87 35.76
C TRP A 382 -2.28 -1.46 37.15
N THR A 383 -2.92 -2.63 37.18
CA THR A 383 -3.13 -3.41 38.39
C THR A 383 -2.70 -4.85 38.15
N PRO A 384 -2.19 -5.56 39.18
CA PRO A 384 -1.81 -6.97 39.03
C PRO A 384 -2.96 -7.88 38.53
N VAL A 385 -4.21 -7.49 38.79
CA VAL A 385 -5.41 -8.20 38.32
C VAL A 385 -5.54 -8.17 36.79
N MET A 386 -5.05 -7.11 36.13
CA MET A 386 -5.07 -7.01 34.66
C MET A 386 -4.07 -7.97 33.98
N GLU A 387 -3.09 -8.50 34.72
CA GLU A 387 -2.13 -9.49 34.20
C GLU A 387 -2.60 -10.94 34.43
N ALA A 388 -3.57 -11.15 35.32
CA ALA A 388 -4.13 -12.45 35.66
C ALA A 388 -5.38 -12.85 34.82
N LEU A 389 -5.83 -11.96 33.92
CA LEU A 389 -6.90 -12.17 32.92
C LEU A 389 -6.30 -12.46 31.55
#